data_AF-A0A158FHX3-F1
#
_entry.id   AF-A0A158FHX3-F1
#
_cell.length_a   1.000
_cell.length_b   1.000
_cell.length_c   1.000
_cell.angle_alpha   90.00
_cell.angle_beta   90.00
_cell.angle_gamma   90.00
#
_symmetry.space_group_name_H-M   'P 1'
#
loop_
_entity.id
_entity.type
_entity.pdbx_description
1 polymer ?
#
loop_
_entity_poly.entity_id
_entity_poly.type
_entity_poly.pdbx_seq_one_letter_code
_entity_poly.pdbx_strand_id
1 'polypeptide(L)'
;MTKITGTLEFVNVKYIRTSRYRRRGQTESHRAPRYKVRYRVQGQSPQVAMVEPKISHLIVSRIRESQPGDLVEVVLTTDEQNIVEWTNQTHDKLWEDFSGTFEESDDTSSP
;
A
#
# COMPACT_ATOMS: atom_id res chain seq x y z
N MET A 1 -3.98 6.17 16.03
CA MET A 1 -3.81 5.90 14.59
C MET A 1 -4.38 7.08 13.84
N THR A 2 -3.68 7.51 12.78
CA THR A 2 -4.11 8.62 11.92
C THR A 2 -4.47 8.05 10.55
N LYS A 3 -5.63 8.41 10.01
CA LYS A 3 -6.10 7.97 8.69
C LYS A 3 -6.11 9.16 7.73
N ILE A 4 -5.49 8.97 6.57
CA ILE A 4 -5.39 9.95 5.50
C ILE A 4 -6.04 9.35 4.25
N THR A 5 -6.96 10.09 3.64
CA THR A 5 -7.62 9.68 2.40
C THR A 5 -7.55 10.80 1.38
N GLY A 6 -7.27 10.46 0.14
CA GLY A 6 -7.37 11.39 -0.99
C GLY A 6 -6.60 10.94 -2.22
N THR A 7 -6.54 11.82 -3.21
CA THR A 7 -5.88 11.54 -4.49
C THR A 7 -4.36 11.60 -4.34
N LEU A 8 -3.70 10.51 -4.73
CA LEU A 8 -2.25 10.39 -4.70
C LEU A 8 -1.63 11.28 -5.79
N GLU A 9 -0.76 12.21 -5.41
CA GLU A 9 0.01 13.01 -6.38
C GLU A 9 1.32 12.32 -6.75
N PHE A 10 1.96 11.67 -5.77
CA PHE A 10 3.13 10.83 -6.03
C PHE A 10 3.36 9.85 -4.88
N VAL A 11 4.08 8.77 -5.20
CA VAL A 11 4.64 7.83 -4.23
C VAL A 11 6.05 7.40 -4.65
N ASN A 12 6.95 7.29 -3.69
CA ASN A 12 8.29 6.77 -3.89
C ASN A 12 8.64 5.80 -2.76
N VAL A 13 8.96 4.56 -3.13
CA VAL A 13 9.33 3.51 -2.18
C VAL A 13 10.83 3.24 -2.28
N LYS A 14 11.55 3.49 -1.20
CA LYS A 14 12.98 3.20 -1.08
C LYS A 14 13.22 2.07 -0.09
N TYR A 15 13.89 1.02 -0.55
CA TYR A 15 14.39 -0.02 0.33
C TYR A 15 15.56 0.49 1.17
N ILE A 16 15.50 0.30 2.49
CA ILE A 16 16.54 0.69 3.43
C ILE A 16 17.18 -0.58 4.01
N ARG A 17 18.37 -0.92 3.50
CA ARG A 17 19.25 -1.90 4.15
C ARG A 17 19.84 -1.26 5.40
N THR A 18 19.44 -1.71 6.58
CA THR A 18 20.17 -1.42 7.81
C THR A 18 21.39 -2.35 7.88
N SER A 19 22.52 -1.88 7.35
CA SER A 19 23.82 -2.56 7.40
C SER A 19 24.29 -2.92 8.84
N ARG A 20 23.72 -2.28 9.87
CA ARG A 20 24.05 -2.50 11.28
C ARG A 20 23.69 -3.89 11.85
N TYR A 21 22.94 -4.74 11.15
CA TYR A 21 22.43 -6.00 11.70
C TYR A 21 23.16 -7.28 11.27
N ARG A 22 24.32 -7.18 10.61
CA ARG A 22 25.25 -8.32 10.44
C ARG A 22 25.99 -8.66 11.74
N ARG A 23 25.29 -8.87 12.86
CA ARG A 23 25.90 -9.39 14.09
C ARG A 23 25.38 -10.81 14.35
N ARG A 24 26.32 -11.76 14.49
CA ARG A 24 26.05 -13.15 14.89
C ARG A 24 25.18 -13.12 16.16
N GLY A 25 24.01 -13.76 16.12
CA GLY A 25 23.17 -14.00 17.31
C GLY A 25 21.91 -13.14 17.49
N GLN A 26 21.52 -12.26 16.56
CA GLN A 26 20.22 -11.57 16.67
C GLN A 26 19.04 -12.40 16.14
N THR A 27 17.93 -12.33 16.88
CA THR A 27 16.60 -12.88 16.61
C THR A 27 16.06 -12.42 15.25
N GLU A 28 15.35 -13.29 14.53
CA GLU A 28 14.92 -13.08 13.13
C GLU A 28 14.16 -11.78 12.86
N SER A 29 13.42 -11.26 13.85
CA SER A 29 12.66 -10.01 13.74
C SER A 29 13.51 -8.78 13.41
N HIS A 30 14.83 -8.82 13.66
CA HIS A 30 15.77 -7.74 13.33
C HIS A 30 16.30 -7.80 11.89
N ARG A 31 15.97 -8.85 11.13
CA ARG A 31 16.38 -9.05 9.73
C ARG A 31 15.34 -8.60 8.70
N ALA A 32 14.18 -8.13 9.16
CA ALA A 32 13.08 -7.78 8.28
C ALA A 32 13.43 -6.57 7.38
N PRO A 33 13.16 -6.65 6.07
CA PRO A 33 13.42 -5.56 5.13
C PRO A 33 12.60 -4.32 5.52
N ARG A 34 13.25 -3.15 5.59
CA ARG A 34 12.57 -1.87 5.87
C ARG A 34 12.37 -1.08 4.59
N TYR A 35 11.18 -0.51 4.42
CA TYR A 35 10.83 0.34 3.28
C TYR A 35 10.46 1.72 3.78
N LYS A 36 11.05 2.76 3.17
CA LYS A 36 10.70 4.16 3.38
C LYS A 36 9.84 4.61 2.23
N VAL A 37 8.69 5.17 2.54
CA VAL A 37 7.70 5.64 1.57
C VAL A 37 7.61 7.15 1.71
N ARG A 38 7.85 7.86 0.61
CA ARG A 38 7.57 9.28 0.49
C ARG A 38 6.37 9.43 -0.43
N TYR A 39 5.29 10.02 0.07
CA TYR A 39 4.06 10.21 -0.70
C TYR A 39 3.47 11.59 -0.47
N ARG A 40 2.56 11.99 -1.36
CA ARG A 40 1.75 13.19 -1.18
C ARG A 40 0.34 12.91 -1.66
N VAL A 41 -0.62 13.29 -0.83
CA VAL A 41 -2.03 13.33 -1.18
C VAL A 41 -2.42 14.77 -1.51
N GLN A 42 -3.34 14.98 -2.44
CA GLN A 42 -3.79 16.29 -2.88
C GLN A 42 -4.21 17.16 -1.68
N GLY A 43 -3.74 18.42 -1.67
CA GLY A 43 -4.02 19.36 -0.58
C GLY A 43 -3.18 19.14 0.69
N GLN A 44 -2.31 18.13 0.73
CA GLN A 44 -1.40 17.88 1.85
C GLN A 44 0.05 18.16 1.49
N SER A 45 0.89 18.37 2.51
CA SER A 45 2.34 18.40 2.34
C SER A 45 2.89 16.99 2.08
N PRO A 46 4.03 16.85 1.38
CA PRO A 46 4.74 15.58 1.27
C PRO A 46 5.02 14.94 2.63
N GLN A 47 4.63 13.68 2.78
CA GLN A 47 4.89 12.89 3.99
C GLN A 47 5.93 11.81 3.73
N VAL A 48 6.59 11.41 4.81
CA VAL A 48 7.61 10.37 4.80
C VAL A 48 7.33 9.44 5.97
N ALA A 49 7.01 8.18 5.67
CA ALA A 49 6.74 7.16 6.66
C ALA A 49 7.45 5.85 6.32
N MET A 50 7.62 5.00 7.33
CA MET A 50 8.22 3.67 7.19
C MET A 50 7.11 2.62 7.07
N VAL A 51 7.31 1.59 6.26
CA VAL A 51 6.43 0.41 6.35
C VAL A 51 6.91 -0.42 7.53
N GLU A 52 6.00 -0.72 8.46
CA GLU A 52 6.34 -1.42 9.69
C GLU A 52 6.88 -2.83 9.37
N PRO A 53 7.97 -3.32 10.01
CA PRO A 53 8.66 -4.53 9.55
C PRO A 53 7.88 -5.84 9.73
N LYS A 54 6.86 -5.84 10.61
CA LYS A 54 5.98 -6.99 10.85
C LYS A 54 4.82 -7.06 9.85
N ILE A 55 4.66 -6.03 9.03
CA ILE A 55 3.56 -5.92 8.10
C ILE A 55 3.83 -6.79 6.86
N SER A 56 2.76 -7.39 6.36
CA SER A 56 2.76 -8.26 5.19
C SER A 56 3.46 -7.61 3.99
N HIS A 57 4.29 -8.37 3.28
CA HIS A 57 4.91 -7.99 2.02
C HIS A 57 3.90 -7.43 0.99
N LEU A 58 2.62 -7.82 1.13
CA LEU A 58 1.50 -7.34 0.33
C LEU A 58 1.34 -5.82 0.38
N ILE A 59 1.55 -5.17 1.54
CA ILE A 59 1.38 -3.72 1.66
C ILE A 59 2.42 -2.98 0.81
N VAL A 60 3.67 -3.46 0.79
CA VAL A 60 4.71 -2.85 -0.06
C VAL A 60 4.38 -3.01 -1.55
N SER A 61 3.78 -4.14 -1.95
CA SER A 61 3.32 -4.34 -3.33
C SER A 61 2.25 -3.33 -3.71
N ARG A 62 1.20 -3.20 -2.89
CA ARG A 62 0.09 -2.26 -3.11
C ARG A 62 0.56 -0.80 -3.23
N ILE A 63 1.50 -0.40 -2.36
CA ILE A 63 2.10 0.94 -2.42
C ILE A 63 2.83 1.17 -3.74
N ARG A 64 3.55 0.15 -4.25
CA ARG A 64 4.29 0.24 -5.52
C ARG A 64 3.40 0.22 -6.74
N GLU A 65 2.27 -0.48 -6.66
CA GLU A 65 1.29 -0.55 -7.75
C GLU A 65 0.48 0.76 -7.87
N SER A 66 0.37 1.52 -6.78
CA SER A 66 -0.34 2.81 -6.76
C SER A 66 0.30 3.85 -7.68
N GLN A 67 -0.54 4.55 -8.44
CA GLN A 67 -0.18 5.55 -9.43
C GLN A 67 -0.66 6.96 -9.02
N PRO A 68 0.00 8.02 -9.51
CA PRO A 68 -0.56 9.37 -9.45
C PRO A 68 -1.98 9.41 -10.03
N GLY A 69 -2.92 9.99 -9.30
CA GLY A 69 -4.35 10.01 -9.62
C GLY A 69 -5.19 8.99 -8.86
N ASP A 70 -4.57 7.97 -8.25
CA ASP A 70 -5.32 6.98 -7.47
C ASP A 70 -5.91 7.56 -6.19
N LEU A 71 -7.12 7.13 -5.85
CA LEU A 71 -7.72 7.40 -4.55
C LEU A 71 -7.15 6.41 -3.55
N VAL A 72 -6.32 6.90 -2.64
CA VAL A 72 -5.67 6.06 -1.63
C VAL A 72 -6.15 6.38 -0.23
N GLU A 73 -6.11 5.36 0.61
CA GLU A 73 -6.29 5.46 2.04
C GLU A 73 -5.02 4.91 2.73
N VAL A 74 -4.45 5.74 3.60
CA VAL A 74 -3.23 5.44 4.33
C VAL A 74 -3.54 5.50 5.83
N VAL A 75 -3.28 4.40 6.54
CA VAL A 75 -3.39 4.34 7.99
C VAL A 75 -2.00 4.37 8.59
N LEU A 76 -1.75 5.37 9.42
CA LEU A 76 -0.50 5.60 10.13
C LEU A 76 -0.63 5.26 11.61
N THR A 77 0.50 4.90 12.22
CA THR A 77 0.67 4.89 13.67
C THR A 77 0.40 6.27 14.29
N THR A 78 0.13 6.33 15.59
CA THR A 78 -0.20 7.59 16.29
C THR A 78 0.94 8.62 16.25
N ASP A 79 2.19 8.18 16.08
CA ASP A 79 3.36 9.04 15.89
C ASP A 79 3.58 9.45 14.41
N GLU A 80 2.71 9.00 13.51
CA GLU A 80 2.74 9.25 12.06
C GLU A 80 4.02 8.75 11.36
N GLN A 81 4.84 7.95 12.05
CA GLN A 81 6.12 7.50 11.51
C GLN A 81 6.00 6.21 10.70
N ASN A 82 4.96 5.41 10.92
CA ASN A 82 4.82 4.10 10.29
C ASN A 82 3.47 3.95 9.58
N ILE A 83 3.51 3.41 8.36
CA ILE A 83 2.34 2.95 7.62
C ILE A 83 1.97 1.57 8.14
N VAL A 84 0.73 1.47 8.63
CA VAL A 84 0.11 0.23 9.11
C VAL A 84 -0.75 -0.40 8.03
N GLU A 85 -1.41 0.43 7.22
CA GLU A 85 -2.26 -0.01 6.12
C GLU A 85 -2.16 0.94 4.93
N TRP A 86 -2.27 0.37 3.74
CA TRP A 86 -2.36 1.11 2.48
C TRP A 86 -3.39 0.44 1.57
N THR A 87 -4.41 1.19 1.21
CA THR A 87 -5.52 0.74 0.37
C THR A 87 -5.62 1.65 -0.84
N ASN A 88 -5.61 1.05 -2.03
CA ASN A 88 -5.82 1.76 -3.28
C ASN A 88 -7.25 1.52 -3.73
N GLN A 89 -8.13 2.46 -3.39
CA GLN A 89 -9.56 2.34 -3.66
C GLN A 89 -9.87 2.36 -5.15
N THR A 90 -9.04 3.03 -5.97
CA THR A 90 -9.19 2.98 -7.43
C THR A 90 -8.94 1.56 -7.95
N HIS A 91 -7.87 0.92 -7.49
CA HIS A 91 -7.53 -0.44 -7.91
C HIS A 91 -8.54 -1.48 -7.40
N ASP A 92 -8.97 -1.36 -6.15
CA ASP A 92 -9.93 -2.29 -5.54
C ASP A 92 -11.30 -2.22 -6.25
N LYS A 93 -11.77 -1.02 -6.60
CA LYS A 93 -13.01 -0.84 -7.39
C LYS A 93 -12.92 -1.44 -8.79
N LEU A 94 -11.77 -1.32 -9.45
CA LEU A 94 -11.57 -1.94 -10.76
C LEU A 94 -11.66 -3.46 -10.69
N TRP A 95 -11.21 -4.08 -9.59
CA TRP A 95 -11.37 -5.52 -9.36
C TRP A 95 -12.82 -5.93 -9.10
N GLU A 96 -13.57 -5.13 -8.34
CA GLU A 96 -15.00 -5.34 -8.12
C GLU A 96 -15.78 -5.25 -9.44
N ASP A 97 -15.51 -4.22 -10.26
CA ASP A 97 -16.16 -4.05 -11.57
C ASP A 97 -15.83 -5.20 -12.55
N PHE A 98 -14.58 -5.70 -12.54
CA PHE A 98 -14.17 -6.83 -13.40
C PHE A 98 -14.84 -8.15 -12.99
N SER A 99 -15.18 -8.32 -11.71
CA SER A 99 -15.92 -9.49 -11.23
C SER A 99 -17.42 -9.47 -11.60
N GLY A 100 -17.93 -8.31 -12.04
CA GLY A 100 -19.32 -8.12 -12.45
C GLY A 100 -19.63 -8.37 -13.93
N THR A 101 -18.63 -8.61 -14.80
CA THR A 101 -18.86 -8.81 -16.25
C THR A 101 -18.87 -10.27 -16.70
N PHE A 102 -19.30 -11.19 -15.83
CA PHE A 102 -19.80 -12.51 -16.23
C PHE A 102 -21.32 -12.51 -16.12
N GLU A 103 -21.98 -11.63 -16.86
CA GLU A 103 -23.37 -11.88 -17.22
C GLU A 103 -23.38 -13.05 -18.20
N GLU A 104 -23.58 -14.24 -17.64
CA GLU A 104 -24.11 -15.41 -18.31
C GLU A 104 -25.38 -14.96 -19.07
N SER A 105 -25.21 -14.64 -20.35
CA SER A 105 -26.32 -14.50 -21.27
C SER A 105 -26.84 -15.91 -21.52
N ASP A 106 -27.67 -16.41 -20.60
CA ASP A 106 -28.49 -17.58 -20.83
C ASP A 106 -29.59 -17.17 -21.81
N ASP A 107 -29.23 -17.11 -23.09
CA ASP A 107 -30.15 -16.87 -24.19
C ASP A 107 -31.01 -18.13 -24.34
N THR A 108 -32.09 -18.17 -23.55
CA THR A 108 -33.16 -19.15 -23.69
C THR A 108 -33.84 -18.95 -25.03
N SER A 109 -33.34 -19.61 -26.08
CA SER A 109 -34.14 -19.95 -27.25
C SER A 109 -33.52 -21.13 -27.99
N SER A 110 -34.15 -22.29 -27.84
CA SER A 110 -34.06 -23.37 -28.81
C SER A 110 -35.48 -23.85 -29.16
N PRO A 111 -35.69 -24.27 -30.42
CA PRO A 111 -36.96 -24.22 -31.15
C PRO A 111 -37.98 -25.30 -30.79
#